data_AF-A0A4V2AHH2-F1
#
_entry.id   AF-A0A4V2AHH2-F1
#
_cell.length_a   1.000
_cell.length_b   1.000
_cell.length_c   1.000
_cell.angle_alpha   90.00
_cell.angle_beta   90.00
_cell.angle_gamma   90.00
#
_symmetry.space_group_name_H-M   'P 1'
#
loop_
_entity.id
_entity.type
_entity.pdbx_description
1 polymer ?
#
loop_
_entity_poly.entity_id
_entity_poly.type
_entity_poly.pdbx_seq_one_letter_code
_entity_poly.pdbx_strand_id
1 'polypeptide(L)'
;MNTIMFLSGSKLTCAFVFLSLTLGCADDPSVERKGGPLPDAGSGGGLATGGSDGGATVGGEASEEGVSFCNALIVIRNKCQRCHGDPLRNSAPVPFLTYEDTQARYYMSNKRWWEIMIPSVEQDFMPYVALNDPPGIMPPVEPLTAEEKATLLGWLEQGAKPEGGTDCP
;
A
#
# COMPACT_ATOMS: atom_id res chain seq x y z
N MET A 1 40.13 14.75 80.60
CA MET A 1 39.05 15.63 81.09
C MET A 1 38.04 15.78 79.97
N ASN A 2 36.77 15.45 80.28
CA ASN A 2 35.48 15.79 79.66
C ASN A 2 35.27 15.39 78.17
N THR A 3 34.40 14.45 77.78
CA THR A 3 32.92 14.32 77.92
C THR A 3 32.14 15.51 77.34
N ILE A 4 31.24 15.24 76.37
CA ILE A 4 29.88 15.81 76.07
C ILE A 4 29.51 15.30 74.65
N MET A 5 28.68 14.25 74.50
CA MET A 5 27.20 14.19 74.46
C MET A 5 26.53 14.49 73.10
N PHE A 6 25.83 13.44 72.64
CA PHE A 6 24.65 13.31 71.77
C PHE A 6 23.75 14.54 71.51
N LEU A 7 23.19 14.61 70.29
CA LEU A 7 21.76 14.81 69.94
C LEU A 7 21.62 14.59 68.40
N SER A 8 20.93 13.56 67.88
CA SER A 8 19.48 13.33 67.79
C SER A 8 18.77 14.18 66.73
N GLY A 9 18.03 13.51 65.82
CA GLY A 9 17.05 14.08 64.88
C GLY A 9 17.62 14.39 63.48
N SER A 10 16.96 14.16 62.35
CA SER A 10 15.54 13.93 62.10
C SER A 10 15.35 13.17 60.80
N LYS A 11 14.37 12.26 60.81
CA LYS A 11 13.77 11.65 59.63
C LYS A 11 13.16 12.76 58.78
N LEU A 12 13.53 12.85 57.50
CA LEU A 12 12.72 13.56 56.51
C LEU A 12 12.52 12.66 55.31
N THR A 13 11.43 11.90 55.41
CA THR A 13 10.66 11.35 54.31
C THR A 13 10.42 12.42 53.24
N CYS A 14 11.16 12.36 52.12
CA CYS A 14 10.73 13.01 50.88
C CYS A 14 9.70 12.11 50.23
N ALA A 15 8.46 12.38 50.60
CA ALA A 15 7.27 11.81 50.04
C ALA A 15 6.88 12.60 48.77
N PHE A 16 6.41 11.86 47.77
CA PHE A 16 5.50 12.28 46.69
C PHE A 16 5.87 13.48 45.81
N VAL A 17 6.51 13.20 44.66
CA VAL A 17 6.08 13.77 43.36
C VAL A 17 6.23 12.70 42.28
N PHE A 18 5.31 11.74 42.22
CA PHE A 18 5.03 10.99 41.00
C PHE A 18 3.67 11.47 40.49
N LEU A 19 3.70 12.67 39.92
CA LEU A 19 2.56 13.36 39.33
C LEU A 19 2.41 12.85 37.88
N SER A 20 1.47 11.92 37.71
CA SER A 20 0.59 11.78 36.55
C SER A 20 1.16 12.08 35.16
N LEU A 21 1.80 11.08 34.53
CA LEU A 21 1.86 10.96 33.06
C LEU A 21 0.81 9.94 32.60
N THR A 22 -0.46 10.35 32.56
CA THR A 22 -1.54 9.59 31.92
C THR A 22 -2.32 10.48 30.96
N LEU A 23 -1.63 11.14 30.03
CA LEU A 23 -2.28 11.95 29.02
C LEU A 23 -1.52 11.87 27.71
N GLY A 24 -2.12 11.22 26.70
CA GLY A 24 -1.72 11.39 25.31
C GLY A 24 -1.50 10.14 24.48
N CYS A 25 -2.37 9.12 24.55
CA CYS A 25 -2.68 8.39 23.30
C CYS A 25 -3.87 9.13 22.71
N ALA A 26 -3.61 10.16 21.91
CA ALA A 26 -4.62 10.63 20.98
C ALA A 26 -4.84 9.49 19.98
N ASP A 27 -6.03 8.91 19.98
CA ASP A 27 -6.55 8.20 18.82
C ASP A 27 -6.49 9.19 17.65
N ASP A 28 -5.45 9.06 16.84
CA ASP A 28 -5.45 9.62 15.49
C ASP A 28 -6.72 9.05 14.83
N PRO A 29 -7.58 9.86 14.18
CA PRO A 29 -8.70 9.32 13.42
C PRO A 29 -8.11 8.43 12.34
N SER A 30 -8.01 7.14 12.65
CA SER A 30 -7.56 6.11 11.74
C SER A 30 -8.49 6.16 10.56
N VAL A 31 -7.99 6.75 9.46
CA VAL A 31 -8.64 6.61 8.17
C VAL A 31 -8.77 5.13 7.95
N GLU A 32 -9.99 4.62 8.06
CA GLU A 32 -10.25 3.20 7.90
C GLU A 32 -9.90 2.88 6.45
N ARG A 33 -8.85 2.09 6.27
CA ARG A 33 -8.39 1.68 4.94
C ARG A 33 -9.00 0.31 4.68
N LYS A 34 -9.67 0.18 3.54
CA LYS A 34 -9.93 -1.15 2.98
C LYS A 34 -8.66 -1.60 2.25
N GLY A 35 -7.67 -2.01 3.02
CA GLY A 35 -6.40 -2.53 2.51
C GLY A 35 -5.71 -3.31 3.62
N GLY A 36 -5.08 -4.43 3.25
CA GLY A 36 -4.28 -5.21 4.19
C GLY A 36 -3.14 -4.39 4.82
N PRO A 37 -2.54 -4.87 5.92
CA PRO A 37 -1.28 -4.31 6.41
C PRO A 37 -0.25 -4.30 5.28
N LEU A 38 0.63 -3.29 5.24
CA LEU A 38 1.75 -3.25 4.28
C LEU A 38 2.50 -4.59 4.34
N PRO A 39 2.83 -5.24 3.21
CA PRO A 39 3.48 -6.54 3.23
C PRO A 39 4.86 -6.47 3.89
N ASP A 40 5.06 -7.29 4.93
CA ASP A 40 6.38 -7.75 5.32
C ASP A 40 6.85 -8.79 4.30
N ALA A 41 8.09 -8.65 3.81
CA ALA A 41 8.66 -9.55 2.82
C ALA A 41 8.86 -10.96 3.41
N GLY A 42 7.94 -11.90 3.18
CA GLY A 42 8.15 -13.28 3.61
C GLY A 42 7.02 -14.30 3.36
N SER A 43 7.22 -15.11 2.31
CA SER A 43 7.01 -16.57 2.19
C SER A 43 5.64 -17.24 2.46
N GLY A 44 5.16 -17.97 1.43
CA GLY A 44 4.15 -19.05 1.49
C GLY A 44 2.85 -18.63 0.79
N GLY A 45 2.39 -19.22 -0.31
CA GLY A 45 2.28 -20.66 -0.59
C GLY A 45 0.83 -21.08 -0.30
N GLY A 46 -0.04 -21.06 -1.30
CA GLY A 46 -1.46 -21.44 -1.14
C GLY A 46 -2.12 -21.82 -2.47
N LEU A 47 -2.55 -23.09 -2.56
CA LEU A 47 -3.28 -23.70 -3.67
C LEU A 47 -4.77 -23.25 -3.67
N ALA A 48 -5.34 -23.17 -4.87
CA ALA A 48 -6.65 -22.61 -5.20
C ALA A 48 -7.86 -23.53 -4.94
N THR A 49 -9.07 -22.97 -5.09
CA THR A 49 -10.31 -23.44 -5.79
C THR A 49 -11.55 -22.79 -5.14
N GLY A 50 -12.60 -22.29 -5.80
CA GLY A 50 -12.98 -22.15 -7.21
C GLY A 50 -14.42 -21.58 -7.34
N GLY A 51 -14.83 -21.17 -8.56
CA GLY A 51 -16.20 -21.05 -9.11
C GLY A 51 -16.91 -19.68 -8.98
N SER A 52 -17.10 -18.86 -10.04
CA SER A 52 -18.09 -18.93 -11.17
C SER A 52 -19.53 -18.55 -10.76
N ASP A 53 -20.30 -17.61 -11.36
CA ASP A 53 -20.31 -16.98 -12.71
C ASP A 53 -21.09 -15.64 -12.71
N GLY A 54 -20.86 -14.76 -13.71
CA GLY A 54 -21.94 -13.87 -14.22
C GLY A 54 -21.62 -12.48 -14.80
N GLY A 55 -20.92 -12.39 -15.94
CA GLY A 55 -21.31 -11.49 -17.05
C GLY A 55 -20.61 -10.13 -17.26
N ALA A 56 -19.68 -10.09 -18.22
CA ALA A 56 -19.61 -9.11 -19.32
C ALA A 56 -18.44 -9.51 -20.26
N THR A 57 -18.76 -9.84 -21.51
CA THR A 57 -17.80 -10.33 -22.50
C THR A 57 -16.93 -9.20 -23.05
N VAL A 58 -15.83 -8.93 -22.36
CA VAL A 58 -14.51 -8.82 -23.01
C VAL A 58 -13.74 -10.05 -22.54
N GLY A 59 -13.98 -11.15 -23.24
CA GLY A 59 -13.32 -12.42 -22.97
C GLY A 59 -11.83 -12.29 -23.25
N GLY A 60 -11.07 -11.84 -22.27
CA GLY A 60 -9.71 -12.28 -22.10
C GLY A 60 -9.75 -13.77 -21.81
N GLU A 61 -9.94 -14.58 -22.86
CA GLU A 61 -9.26 -15.85 -22.88
C GLU A 61 -7.81 -15.53 -22.49
N ALA A 62 -7.32 -16.21 -21.46
CA ALA A 62 -5.89 -16.32 -21.28
C ALA A 62 -5.41 -17.05 -22.54
N SER A 63 -5.19 -16.28 -23.60
CA SER A 63 -4.40 -16.69 -24.74
C SER A 63 -3.11 -17.26 -24.15
N GLU A 64 -2.57 -18.33 -24.74
CA GLU A 64 -1.21 -18.75 -24.37
C GLU A 64 -0.19 -17.60 -24.56
N GLU A 65 -0.58 -16.55 -25.29
CA GLU A 65 0.00 -15.22 -25.28
C GLU A 65 -0.43 -14.43 -24.03
N GLY A 66 0.52 -14.13 -23.15
CA GLY A 66 0.28 -13.39 -21.92
C GLY A 66 -0.39 -12.02 -22.09
N VAL A 67 -0.77 -11.38 -20.98
CA VAL A 67 -1.45 -10.08 -20.99
C VAL A 67 -0.53 -9.02 -21.59
N SER A 68 -1.01 -8.24 -22.56
CA SER A 68 -0.22 -7.18 -23.19
C SER A 68 0.01 -5.99 -22.26
N PHE A 69 1.13 -5.28 -22.45
CA PHE A 69 1.38 -4.04 -21.71
C PHE A 69 0.27 -3.01 -21.94
N CYS A 70 -0.25 -2.90 -23.15
CA CYS A 70 -1.30 -1.92 -23.46
C CYS A 70 -2.62 -2.18 -22.72
N ASN A 71 -3.00 -3.45 -22.53
CA ASN A 71 -4.17 -3.79 -21.72
C ASN A 71 -3.97 -3.40 -20.25
N ALA A 72 -2.78 -3.67 -19.69
CA ALA A 72 -2.45 -3.23 -18.33
C ALA A 72 -2.37 -1.70 -18.21
N LEU A 73 -1.83 -1.01 -19.24
CA LEU A 73 -1.71 0.44 -19.26
C LEU A 73 -3.08 1.13 -19.24
N ILE A 74 -4.12 0.55 -19.86
CA ILE A 74 -5.50 1.05 -19.74
C ILE A 74 -5.94 1.08 -18.28
N VAL A 75 -5.69 0.00 -17.52
CA VAL A 75 -6.01 -0.06 -16.09
C VAL A 75 -5.19 0.97 -15.30
N ILE A 76 -3.88 1.06 -15.56
CA ILE A 76 -2.97 2.02 -14.90
C ILE A 76 -3.40 3.47 -15.15
N ARG A 77 -3.73 3.82 -16.40
CA ARG A 77 -4.24 5.15 -16.79
C ARG A 77 -5.51 5.50 -16.02
N ASN A 78 -6.45 4.57 -15.94
CA ASN A 78 -7.76 4.82 -15.33
C ASN A 78 -7.72 4.88 -13.80
N LYS A 79 -6.86 4.06 -13.16
CA LYS A 79 -6.92 3.83 -11.70
C LYS A 79 -5.73 4.38 -10.93
N CYS A 80 -4.55 4.43 -11.53
CA CYS A 80 -3.29 4.72 -10.82
C CYS A 80 -2.75 6.12 -11.12
N GLN A 81 -2.80 6.56 -12.39
CA GLN A 81 -2.16 7.81 -12.84
C GLN A 81 -2.78 9.08 -12.25
N ARG A 82 -3.96 9.00 -11.62
CA ARG A 82 -4.54 10.11 -10.84
C ARG A 82 -3.61 10.59 -9.72
N CYS A 83 -2.83 9.66 -9.16
CA CYS A 83 -1.82 9.95 -8.13
C CYS A 83 -0.40 9.77 -8.71
N HIS A 84 -0.19 8.70 -9.48
CA HIS A 84 1.09 8.33 -10.10
C HIS A 84 1.27 8.97 -11.48
N GLY A 85 0.95 10.26 -11.61
CA GLY A 85 1.13 11.04 -12.84
C GLY A 85 2.36 11.95 -12.79
N ASP A 86 2.46 12.85 -13.75
CA ASP A 86 3.37 14.00 -13.71
C ASP A 86 2.56 15.30 -13.78
N PRO A 87 2.50 16.10 -12.69
CA PRO A 87 3.20 15.93 -11.41
C PRO A 87 2.57 14.84 -10.52
N LEU A 88 3.38 14.30 -9.61
CA LEU A 88 2.94 13.37 -8.56
C LEU A 88 1.92 14.03 -7.62
N ARG A 89 0.92 13.27 -7.20
CA ARG A 89 -0.14 13.74 -6.29
C ARG A 89 -0.39 12.72 -5.18
N ASN A 90 -0.96 13.17 -4.07
CA ASN A 90 -1.36 12.33 -2.94
C ASN A 90 -0.23 11.42 -2.42
N SER A 91 0.99 11.96 -2.38
CA SER A 91 2.21 11.27 -1.92
C SER A 91 2.58 10.02 -2.72
N ALA A 92 2.14 9.90 -3.97
CA ALA A 92 2.64 8.87 -4.88
C ALA A 92 4.17 9.02 -5.04
N PRO A 93 4.94 7.93 -4.90
CA PRO A 93 6.40 8.01 -4.92
C PRO A 93 7.00 8.11 -6.32
N VAL A 94 6.30 7.61 -7.35
CA VAL A 94 6.79 7.55 -8.74
C VAL A 94 5.65 7.68 -9.76
N PRO A 95 5.94 8.19 -10.97
CA PRO A 95 5.00 8.15 -12.07
C PRO A 95 4.86 6.72 -12.61
N PHE A 96 3.71 6.39 -13.19
CA PHE A 96 3.50 5.17 -13.98
C PHE A 96 2.92 5.55 -15.35
N LEU A 97 3.67 6.35 -16.09
CA LEU A 97 3.27 6.90 -17.40
C LEU A 97 3.77 6.04 -18.55
N THR A 98 4.94 5.42 -18.40
CA THR A 98 5.56 4.57 -19.43
C THR A 98 5.82 3.15 -18.95
N TYR A 99 6.20 2.28 -19.89
CA TYR A 99 6.66 0.94 -19.57
C TYR A 99 7.90 0.98 -18.65
N GLU A 100 8.86 1.86 -18.95
CA GLU A 100 10.12 2.00 -18.21
C GLU A 100 9.90 2.35 -16.75
N ASP A 101 8.87 3.14 -16.43
CA ASP A 101 8.52 3.48 -15.05
C ASP A 101 8.26 2.24 -14.19
N THR A 102 7.55 1.26 -14.75
CA THR A 102 7.25 -0.02 -14.06
C THR A 102 8.49 -0.91 -13.94
N GLN A 103 9.45 -0.75 -14.86
CA GLN A 103 10.71 -1.48 -14.87
C GLN A 103 11.80 -0.84 -14.00
N ALA A 104 11.62 0.42 -13.61
CA ALA A 104 12.58 1.15 -12.81
C ALA A 104 12.78 0.48 -11.44
N ARG A 105 13.98 0.67 -10.88
CA ARG A 105 14.34 0.10 -9.58
C ARG A 105 13.53 0.77 -8.47
N TYR A 106 12.97 -0.03 -7.57
CA TYR A 106 12.41 0.45 -6.32
C TYR A 106 13.54 0.99 -5.43
N TYR A 107 13.37 2.18 -4.87
CA TYR A 107 14.49 2.87 -4.20
C TYR A 107 14.94 2.20 -2.89
N MET A 108 14.10 1.37 -2.25
CA MET A 108 14.42 0.73 -0.96
C MET A 108 14.95 -0.70 -1.09
N SER A 109 15.00 -1.28 -2.29
CA SER A 109 15.46 -2.66 -2.47
C SER A 109 16.04 -2.89 -3.87
N ASN A 110 16.44 -4.13 -4.15
CA ASN A 110 16.86 -4.53 -5.50
C ASN A 110 15.68 -4.96 -6.39
N LYS A 111 14.44 -4.72 -5.97
CA LYS A 111 13.24 -5.00 -6.75
C LYS A 111 12.95 -3.91 -7.79
N ARG A 112 12.14 -4.23 -8.78
CA ARG A 112 11.52 -3.27 -9.71
C ARG A 112 10.15 -2.84 -9.20
N TRP A 113 9.64 -1.71 -9.68
CA TRP A 113 8.33 -1.20 -9.27
C TRP A 113 7.19 -2.18 -9.55
N TRP A 114 7.21 -2.89 -10.68
CA TRP A 114 6.19 -3.89 -10.98
C TRP A 114 6.11 -5.00 -9.91
N GLU A 115 7.24 -5.40 -9.31
CA GLU A 115 7.25 -6.40 -8.22
C GLU A 115 6.60 -5.85 -6.93
N ILE A 116 6.65 -4.55 -6.71
CA ILE A 116 6.01 -3.87 -5.58
C ILE A 116 4.51 -3.67 -5.85
N MET A 117 4.14 -3.48 -7.12
CA MET A 117 2.75 -3.35 -7.54
C MET A 117 1.95 -4.64 -7.27
N ILE A 118 2.53 -5.83 -7.47
CA ILE A 118 1.86 -7.12 -7.25
C ILE A 118 1.18 -7.19 -5.88
N PRO A 119 1.90 -7.15 -4.74
CA PRO A 119 1.26 -7.27 -3.45
C PRO A 119 0.36 -6.06 -3.12
N SER A 120 0.63 -4.89 -3.71
CA SER A 120 -0.21 -3.70 -3.53
C SER A 120 -1.60 -3.89 -4.16
N VAL A 121 -1.66 -4.55 -5.32
CA VAL A 121 -2.91 -4.85 -6.05
C VAL A 121 -3.58 -6.10 -5.47
N GLU A 122 -2.82 -7.16 -5.18
CA GLU A 122 -3.35 -8.40 -4.59
C GLU A 122 -4.10 -8.14 -3.29
N GLN A 123 -3.55 -7.30 -2.41
CA GLN A 123 -4.09 -7.01 -1.08
C GLN A 123 -5.10 -5.85 -1.06
N ASP A 124 -5.51 -5.37 -2.24
CA ASP A 124 -6.40 -4.21 -2.41
C ASP A 124 -5.89 -2.95 -1.67
N PHE A 125 -4.58 -2.86 -1.44
CA PHE A 125 -3.94 -1.69 -0.85
C PHE A 125 -3.91 -0.51 -1.84
N MET A 126 -3.77 -0.83 -3.13
CA MET A 126 -3.86 0.11 -4.25
C MET A 126 -4.90 -0.37 -5.27
N PRO A 127 -5.70 0.55 -5.85
CA PRO A 127 -5.68 1.99 -5.63
C PRO A 127 -6.23 2.39 -4.25
N TYR A 128 -5.74 3.51 -3.72
CA TYR A 128 -6.16 3.98 -2.39
C TYR A 128 -7.61 4.45 -2.38
N VAL A 129 -8.50 3.62 -1.84
CA VAL A 129 -9.91 3.98 -1.61
C VAL A 129 -10.04 4.59 -0.21
N ALA A 130 -10.12 5.93 -0.15
CA ALA A 130 -10.36 6.63 1.11
C ALA A 130 -11.80 6.38 1.58
N LEU A 131 -11.98 5.80 2.78
CA LEU A 131 -13.31 5.60 3.38
C LEU A 131 -13.81 6.81 4.19
N ASN A 132 -13.05 7.92 4.19
CA ASN A 132 -13.46 9.16 4.87
C ASN A 132 -14.67 9.80 4.17
N ASP A 133 -15.51 10.49 4.94
CA ASP A 133 -16.61 11.31 4.45
C ASP A 133 -16.44 12.79 4.89
N PRO A 134 -16.19 13.74 3.96
CA PRO A 134 -16.04 13.54 2.53
C PRO A 134 -14.69 12.86 2.18
N PRO A 135 -14.61 12.16 1.04
CA PRO A 135 -13.38 11.48 0.65
C PRO A 135 -12.29 12.49 0.31
N GLY A 136 -11.05 12.17 0.69
CA GLY A 136 -9.90 13.06 0.50
C GLY A 136 -9.49 13.29 -0.96
N ILE A 137 -10.06 12.52 -1.90
CA ILE A 137 -9.84 12.66 -3.33
C ILE A 137 -11.21 12.72 -4.01
N MET A 138 -11.45 13.77 -4.80
CA MET A 138 -12.70 14.00 -5.53
C MET A 138 -12.47 14.02 -7.05
N PRO A 139 -13.26 13.27 -7.85
CA PRO A 139 -14.21 12.25 -7.42
C PRO A 139 -13.51 11.12 -6.65
N PRO A 140 -14.21 10.32 -5.84
CA PRO A 140 -13.62 9.19 -5.14
C PRO A 140 -12.81 8.29 -6.07
N VAL A 141 -11.81 7.62 -5.51
CA VAL A 141 -11.09 6.58 -6.25
C VAL A 141 -11.89 5.29 -6.11
N GLU A 142 -12.34 4.76 -7.23
CA GLU A 142 -13.04 3.48 -7.26
C GLU A 142 -12.03 2.33 -7.13
N PRO A 143 -12.40 1.22 -6.45
CA PRO A 143 -11.59 0.01 -6.44
C PRO A 143 -11.41 -0.55 -7.86
N LEU A 144 -10.45 -1.46 -8.02
CA LEU A 144 -10.34 -2.26 -9.24
C LEU A 144 -11.53 -3.22 -9.33
N THR A 145 -12.12 -3.36 -10.52
CA THR A 145 -13.03 -4.49 -10.77
C THR A 145 -12.25 -5.80 -10.79
N ALA A 146 -12.97 -6.93 -10.73
CA ALA A 146 -12.33 -8.24 -10.81
C ALA A 146 -11.52 -8.41 -12.11
N GLU A 147 -12.05 -7.91 -13.23
CA GLU A 147 -11.44 -7.96 -14.55
C GLU A 147 -10.22 -7.04 -14.66
N GLU A 148 -10.31 -5.82 -14.11
CA GLU A 148 -9.19 -4.88 -14.07
C GLU A 148 -8.05 -5.43 -13.21
N LYS A 149 -8.38 -6.00 -12.04
CA LYS A 149 -7.42 -6.66 -11.15
C LYS A 149 -6.77 -7.86 -11.83
N ALA A 150 -7.54 -8.73 -12.47
CA ALA A 150 -7.02 -9.88 -13.21
C ALA A 150 -6.12 -9.47 -14.38
N THR A 151 -6.50 -8.43 -15.13
CA THR A 151 -5.69 -7.89 -16.24
C THR A 151 -4.35 -7.35 -15.71
N LEU A 152 -4.40 -6.53 -14.66
CA LEU A 152 -3.19 -5.93 -14.10
C LEU A 152 -2.27 -6.97 -13.46
N LEU A 153 -2.81 -7.88 -12.65
CA LEU A 153 -2.02 -8.95 -12.03
C LEU A 153 -1.46 -9.92 -13.06
N GLY A 154 -2.24 -10.34 -14.06
CA GLY A 154 -1.76 -11.22 -15.12
C GLY A 154 -0.56 -10.64 -15.87
N TRP A 155 -0.57 -9.33 -16.16
CA TRP A 155 0.58 -8.65 -16.75
C TRP A 155 1.77 -8.51 -15.78
N LEU A 156 1.53 -8.20 -14.51
CA LEU A 156 2.59 -8.06 -13.52
C LEU A 156 3.29 -9.40 -13.23
N GLU A 157 2.53 -10.48 -13.05
CA GLU A 157 3.02 -11.81 -12.66
C GLU A 157 3.86 -12.50 -13.76
N GLN A 158 3.61 -12.20 -15.04
CA GLN A 158 4.49 -12.63 -16.14
C GLN A 158 5.80 -11.82 -16.25
N GLY A 159 6.06 -10.94 -15.28
CA GLY A 159 7.24 -10.10 -15.19
C GLY A 159 7.08 -8.72 -15.83
N ALA A 160 5.84 -8.25 -15.99
CA ALA A 160 5.51 -6.95 -16.59
C ALA A 160 6.22 -6.76 -17.94
N LYS A 161 6.24 -7.79 -18.78
CA LYS A 161 6.92 -7.78 -20.09
C LYS A 161 6.21 -6.85 -21.08
N PRO A 162 6.91 -6.32 -22.11
CA PRO A 162 6.31 -5.47 -23.12
C PRO A 162 5.61 -6.34 -24.19
N GLU A 163 4.78 -7.29 -23.75
CA GLU A 163 4.00 -8.15 -24.66
C GLU A 163 3.07 -7.27 -25.50
N GLY A 164 3.08 -7.48 -26.82
CA GLY A 164 2.36 -6.63 -27.77
C GLY A 164 2.99 -5.25 -28.02
N GLY A 165 4.18 -4.97 -27.46
CA GLY A 165 4.89 -3.70 -27.60
C GLY A 165 4.52 -2.65 -26.54
N THR A 166 5.23 -1.51 -26.57
CA THR A 166 5.03 -0.38 -25.63
C THR A 166 4.29 0.80 -26.24
N ASP A 167 4.05 0.76 -27.55
CA ASP A 167 3.38 1.81 -28.31
C ASP A 167 1.87 1.56 -28.31
N CYS A 168 1.20 2.03 -27.26
CA CYS A 168 -0.22 1.83 -27.07
C CYS A 168 -1.03 2.97 -27.71
N PRO A 169 -2.18 2.66 -28.33
CA PRO A 169 -3.10 3.68 -28.83
C PRO A 169 -3.70 4.55 -27.72
#